data_AF-A0A5N4CD45-F1
#
_entry.id   AF-A0A5N4CD45-F1
#
_cell.length_a   1.000
_cell.length_b   1.000
_cell.length_c   1.000
_cell.angle_alpha   90.00
_cell.angle_beta   90.00
_cell.angle_gamma   90.00
#
_symmetry.space_group_name_H-M   'P 1'
#
loop_
_entity.id
_entity.type
_entity.pdbx_description
1 polymer ?
#
loop_
_entity_poly.entity_id
_entity_poly.type
_entity_poly.pdbx_seq_one_letter_code
_entity_poly.pdbx_strand_id
1 'polypeptide(L)'
;MARSGRSSGQARAGLTSVSAPAGALAGPGCRRVTGPSHPGAFQPPPKPVIVDKRRAQRSESRFLSPEFIPPRGRTNPLKFQIERKDMLERRKILHIPEFYVGSILRVTTADPYASGKTNQFLGICIQRSGTGLGATFTLRNTIEGQGTPPLEVVFPNHGKIKGGDVTVEQCGDIDFRSSVEICFELYNPRIQEIQVVKLERRLDDSLLYLRDALPEYSTFDMNMKPVAQEPSQEVPVNQLKVKMKPKPWSKRWERPKFNIKGIRFDLCLTEEQMKEAQEWSQPWLEFDMMREHDTSKMEAAIWNEVEASKNS
;
A
#
# COMPACT_ATOMS: atom_id res chain seq x y z
N MET A 1 -68.22 57.98 22.51
CA MET A 1 -67.28 58.67 21.58
C MET A 1 -66.81 57.61 20.57
N ALA A 2 -67.43 57.32 19.43
CA ALA A 2 -68.05 58.13 18.37
C ALA A 2 -67.07 59.11 17.70
N ARG A 3 -66.40 58.64 16.63
CA ARG A 3 -66.07 59.31 15.33
C ARG A 3 -64.97 58.49 14.63
N SER A 4 -65.32 57.68 13.62
CA SER A 4 -65.41 58.01 12.17
C SER A 4 -64.03 57.96 11.48
N GLY A 5 -63.78 57.22 10.40
CA GLY A 5 -64.61 56.34 9.59
C GLY A 5 -63.85 55.83 8.35
N ARG A 6 -64.35 54.71 7.78
CA ARG A 6 -64.39 54.23 6.36
C ARG A 6 -63.11 54.34 5.50
N SER A 7 -62.75 53.36 4.65
CA SER A 7 -63.60 52.54 3.79
C SER A 7 -62.95 51.22 3.37
N SER A 8 -63.79 50.20 3.24
CA SER A 8 -63.60 48.91 2.59
C SER A 8 -63.85 48.95 1.08
N GLY A 9 -63.22 48.05 0.31
CA GLY A 9 -63.94 47.31 -0.74
C GLY A 9 -63.42 47.34 -2.19
N GLN A 10 -62.78 46.24 -2.57
CA GLN A 10 -62.91 45.44 -3.82
C GLN A 10 -62.54 45.98 -5.23
N ALA A 11 -61.68 45.16 -5.86
CA ALA A 11 -61.74 44.58 -7.22
C ALA A 11 -61.61 45.46 -8.48
N ARG A 12 -60.57 45.19 -9.30
CA ARG A 12 -60.72 44.59 -10.65
C ARG A 12 -59.36 44.39 -11.36
N ALA A 13 -59.41 43.51 -12.35
CA ALA A 13 -58.34 42.92 -13.13
C ALA A 13 -57.63 43.85 -14.14
N GLY A 14 -56.45 43.42 -14.62
CA GLY A 14 -56.06 43.64 -16.02
C GLY A 14 -54.62 44.11 -16.29
N LEU A 15 -53.85 43.19 -16.90
CA LEU A 15 -52.84 43.40 -17.96
C LEU A 15 -51.37 43.77 -17.62
N THR A 16 -50.53 42.75 -17.86
CA THR A 16 -49.23 42.72 -18.59
C THR A 16 -48.03 43.53 -18.11
N SER A 17 -46.94 42.82 -17.77
CA SER A 17 -45.66 42.90 -18.51
C SER A 17 -44.70 41.76 -18.13
N VAL A 18 -43.97 41.30 -19.14
CA VAL A 18 -43.07 40.13 -19.21
C VAL A 18 -41.68 40.42 -18.62
N SER A 19 -41.07 39.45 -17.92
CA SER A 19 -39.70 38.94 -18.21
C SER A 19 -39.29 37.79 -17.25
N ALA A 20 -38.63 36.78 -17.81
CA ALA A 20 -38.46 35.40 -17.32
C ALA A 20 -37.41 35.17 -16.21
N PRO A 21 -37.47 34.03 -15.48
CA PRO A 21 -36.37 33.52 -14.66
C PRO A 21 -35.57 32.40 -15.37
N ALA A 22 -34.27 32.34 -15.05
CA ALA A 22 -33.30 31.37 -15.52
C ALA A 22 -33.53 29.97 -14.95
N GLY A 23 -33.52 28.95 -15.81
CA GLY A 23 -33.54 27.53 -15.44
C GLY A 23 -32.18 26.87 -15.69
N ALA A 24 -31.59 26.28 -14.64
CA ALA A 24 -30.44 25.39 -14.74
C ALA A 24 -30.92 23.98 -15.06
N LEU A 25 -30.43 23.39 -16.15
CA LEU A 25 -30.72 22.01 -16.54
C LEU A 25 -29.48 21.12 -16.42
N ALA A 26 -29.70 19.96 -15.82
CA ALA A 26 -28.78 18.84 -15.70
C ALA A 26 -28.37 18.29 -17.08
N GLY A 27 -27.06 18.05 -17.26
CA GLY A 27 -26.51 17.45 -18.48
C GLY A 27 -26.58 15.91 -18.48
N PRO A 28 -26.89 15.26 -19.62
CA PRO A 28 -26.89 13.81 -19.75
C PRO A 28 -25.49 13.26 -20.09
N GLY A 29 -25.24 12.03 -19.66
CA GLY A 29 -23.98 11.30 -19.77
C GLY A 29 -23.49 11.08 -21.22
N CYS A 30 -22.17 11.15 -21.38
CA CYS A 30 -21.47 11.04 -22.65
C CYS A 30 -21.49 9.59 -23.18
N ARG A 31 -22.17 9.35 -24.30
CA ARG A 31 -22.00 8.15 -25.13
C ARG A 31 -20.57 8.13 -25.70
N ARG A 32 -19.81 7.06 -25.45
CA ARG A 32 -18.57 6.78 -26.20
C ARG A 32 -18.90 6.52 -27.66
N VAL A 33 -18.57 7.47 -28.53
CA VAL A 33 -18.61 7.30 -29.98
C VAL A 33 -17.29 6.69 -30.43
N THR A 34 -17.32 5.41 -30.78
CA THR A 34 -16.30 4.77 -31.64
C THR A 34 -16.68 5.05 -33.09
N GLY A 35 -16.09 6.10 -33.67
CA GLY A 35 -16.22 6.44 -35.09
C GLY A 35 -14.82 6.69 -35.70
N PRO A 36 -14.66 6.56 -37.03
CA PRO A 36 -13.37 6.65 -37.70
C PRO A 36 -12.76 8.05 -37.52
N SER A 37 -11.45 8.11 -37.29
CA SER A 37 -10.71 9.35 -37.08
C SER A 37 -10.90 10.32 -38.25
N HIS A 38 -11.65 11.41 -38.04
CA HIS A 38 -11.74 12.50 -38.99
C HIS A 38 -10.36 13.17 -39.17
N PRO A 39 -9.90 13.42 -40.40
CA PRO A 39 -8.64 14.13 -40.65
C PRO A 39 -8.79 15.59 -40.16
N GLY A 40 -8.25 15.88 -38.98
CA GLY A 40 -8.39 17.18 -38.29
C GLY A 40 -8.70 17.10 -36.79
N ALA A 41 -8.99 15.90 -36.25
CA ALA A 41 -9.14 15.74 -34.81
C ALA A 41 -7.81 15.93 -34.09
N PHE A 42 -7.81 16.73 -33.02
CA PHE A 42 -6.64 16.94 -32.15
C PHE A 42 -6.09 15.60 -31.68
N GLN A 43 -4.88 15.25 -32.13
CA GLN A 43 -4.16 14.10 -31.61
C GLN A 43 -3.49 14.53 -30.30
N PRO A 44 -3.80 13.88 -29.16
CA PRO A 44 -3.15 14.20 -27.90
C PRO A 44 -1.63 14.03 -28.08
N PRO A 45 -0.83 15.02 -27.67
CA PRO A 45 0.61 14.96 -27.88
C PRO A 45 1.21 13.77 -27.13
N PRO A 46 2.24 13.11 -27.67
CA PRO A 46 2.98 12.10 -26.93
C PRO A 46 3.58 12.72 -25.67
N LYS A 47 3.59 11.95 -24.56
CA LYS A 47 4.17 12.42 -23.29
C LYS A 47 5.65 12.78 -23.53
N PRO A 48 6.10 14.01 -23.21
CA PRO A 48 7.48 14.40 -23.43
C PRO A 48 8.42 13.58 -22.52
N VAL A 49 9.48 13.04 -23.10
CA VAL A 49 10.56 12.39 -22.36
C VAL A 49 11.61 13.46 -22.06
N ILE A 50 11.62 13.96 -20.83
CA ILE A 50 12.55 15.01 -20.40
C ILE A 50 13.81 14.34 -19.85
N VAL A 51 14.90 14.35 -20.63
CA VAL A 51 16.21 13.85 -20.17
C VAL A 51 17.17 15.01 -20.01
N ASP A 52 17.53 15.33 -18.77
CA ASP A 52 18.54 16.33 -18.45
C ASP A 52 19.95 15.83 -18.77
N LYS A 53 20.42 16.06 -20.00
CA LYS A 53 21.79 15.72 -20.45
C LYS A 53 22.90 16.52 -19.74
N ARG A 54 22.54 17.55 -18.97
CA ARG A 54 23.48 18.41 -18.22
C ARG A 54 23.94 17.79 -16.90
N ARG A 55 23.18 16.84 -16.36
CA ARG A 55 23.57 16.09 -15.16
C ARG A 55 24.50 14.96 -15.57
N ALA A 56 25.50 14.67 -14.73
CA ALA A 56 26.38 13.52 -14.93
C ALA A 56 25.53 12.27 -15.22
N GLN A 57 25.89 11.53 -16.27
CA GLN A 57 25.25 10.25 -16.58
C GLN A 57 25.40 9.34 -15.36
N ARG A 58 24.30 9.17 -14.62
CA ARG A 58 24.27 8.26 -13.48
C ARG A 58 24.51 6.85 -13.96
N SER A 59 25.28 6.08 -13.19
CA SER A 59 25.50 4.67 -13.45
C SER A 59 24.16 3.95 -13.55
N GLU A 60 23.94 3.22 -14.64
CA GLU A 60 22.78 2.35 -14.80
C GLU A 60 22.84 1.27 -13.71
N SER A 61 22.07 1.46 -12.64
CA SER A 61 21.98 0.48 -11.57
C SER A 61 21.16 -0.70 -12.08
N ARG A 62 21.77 -1.90 -12.07
CA ARG A 62 21.10 -3.13 -12.47
C ARG A 62 20.37 -3.71 -11.27
N PHE A 63 19.05 -3.87 -11.38
CA PHE A 63 18.23 -4.50 -10.34
C PHE A 63 18.06 -6.00 -10.58
N LEU A 64 18.58 -6.83 -9.67
CA LEU A 64 18.28 -8.26 -9.62
C LEU A 64 17.24 -8.52 -8.53
N SER A 65 16.16 -9.23 -8.88
CA SER A 65 15.13 -9.54 -7.90
C SER A 65 15.65 -10.58 -6.87
N PRO A 66 15.41 -10.41 -5.56
CA PRO A 66 15.96 -11.28 -4.51
C PRO A 66 15.67 -12.77 -4.66
N GLU A 67 14.53 -13.15 -5.24
CA GLU A 67 14.08 -14.53 -5.42
C GLU A 67 14.95 -15.34 -6.39
N PHE A 68 15.74 -14.69 -7.24
CA PHE A 68 16.70 -15.38 -8.11
C PHE A 68 17.92 -15.89 -7.34
N ILE A 69 18.25 -15.24 -6.21
CA ILE A 69 19.41 -15.58 -5.39
C ILE A 69 19.06 -16.84 -4.59
N PRO A 70 19.74 -17.98 -4.82
CA PRO A 70 19.46 -19.19 -4.09
C PRO A 70 19.89 -19.06 -2.63
N PRO A 71 19.19 -19.70 -1.68
CA PRO A 71 19.62 -19.72 -0.30
C PRO A 71 20.88 -20.59 -0.14
N ARG A 72 21.69 -20.30 0.88
CA ARG A 72 22.86 -21.11 1.23
C ARG A 72 22.43 -22.54 1.53
N GLY A 73 22.93 -23.51 0.76
CA GLY A 73 22.56 -24.92 0.88
C GLY A 73 23.42 -25.84 0.01
N ARG A 74 23.11 -27.15 0.06
CA ARG A 74 23.82 -28.20 -0.70
C ARG A 74 23.01 -28.74 -1.89
N THR A 75 21.96 -28.05 -2.28
CA THR A 75 21.09 -28.45 -3.40
C THR A 75 21.86 -28.38 -4.71
N ASN A 76 21.58 -29.32 -5.63
CA ASN A 76 22.23 -29.35 -6.94
C ASN A 76 21.94 -28.05 -7.73
N PRO A 77 22.97 -27.36 -8.28
CA PRO A 77 22.80 -26.15 -9.09
C PRO A 77 21.84 -26.28 -10.27
N LEU A 78 21.72 -27.49 -10.85
CA LEU A 78 20.80 -27.76 -11.95
C LEU A 78 19.34 -27.46 -11.59
N LYS A 79 18.95 -27.71 -10.32
CA LYS A 79 17.61 -27.40 -9.82
C LYS A 79 17.31 -25.91 -9.95
N PHE A 80 18.28 -25.05 -9.62
CA PHE A 80 18.10 -23.60 -9.71
C PHE A 80 18.12 -23.10 -11.15
N GLN A 81 18.89 -23.72 -12.04
CA GLN A 81 18.88 -23.36 -13.48
C GLN A 81 17.52 -23.65 -14.11
N ILE A 82 16.94 -24.84 -13.85
CA ILE A 82 15.61 -25.20 -14.36
C ILE A 82 14.55 -24.25 -13.78
N GLU A 83 14.60 -24.01 -12.46
CA GLU A 83 13.67 -23.10 -11.79
C GLU A 83 13.74 -21.66 -12.33
N ARG A 84 14.95 -21.14 -12.59
CA ARG A 84 15.15 -19.81 -13.18
C ARG A 84 14.66 -19.72 -14.61
N LYS A 85 14.86 -20.78 -15.41
CA LYS A 85 14.31 -20.85 -16.77
C LYS A 85 12.79 -20.70 -16.74
N ASP A 86 12.09 -21.46 -15.90
CA ASP A 86 10.63 -21.39 -15.75
C ASP A 86 10.18 -20.00 -15.26
N MET A 87 10.90 -19.41 -14.31
CA MET A 87 10.63 -18.04 -13.83
C MET A 87 10.74 -17.01 -14.95
N LEU A 88 11.75 -17.12 -15.82
CA LEU A 88 11.96 -16.19 -16.94
C LEU A 88 10.88 -16.35 -18.01
N GLU A 89 10.50 -17.59 -18.34
CA GLU A 89 9.39 -17.88 -19.24
C GLU A 89 8.07 -17.27 -18.71
N ARG A 90 7.81 -17.40 -17.41
CA ARG A 90 6.63 -16.77 -16.80
C ARG A 90 6.68 -15.24 -16.84
N ARG A 91 7.87 -14.63 -16.69
CA ARG A 91 8.08 -13.18 -16.81
C ARG A 91 7.87 -12.63 -18.22
N LYS A 92 8.01 -13.47 -19.26
CA LYS A 92 7.65 -13.09 -20.64
C LYS A 92 6.13 -12.88 -20.80
N ILE A 93 5.31 -13.56 -19.99
CA ILE A 93 3.84 -13.47 -20.02
C ILE A 93 3.33 -12.43 -19.01
N LEU A 94 3.85 -12.45 -17.78
CA LEU A 94 3.46 -11.55 -16.70
C LEU A 94 4.60 -10.57 -16.41
N HIS A 95 4.38 -9.29 -16.68
CA HIS A 95 5.34 -8.24 -16.34
C HIS A 95 5.41 -8.05 -14.82
N ILE A 96 6.51 -8.50 -14.21
CA ILE A 96 6.80 -8.28 -12.79
C ILE A 96 7.71 -7.03 -12.66
N PRO A 97 7.19 -5.91 -12.12
CA PRO A 97 7.98 -4.70 -11.94
C PRO A 97 8.97 -4.83 -10.77
N GLU A 98 9.94 -3.91 -10.72
CA GLU A 98 10.80 -3.70 -9.57
C GLU A 98 10.02 -3.13 -8.39
N PHE A 99 10.18 -3.71 -7.19
CA PHE A 99 9.61 -3.19 -5.95
C PHE A 99 10.39 -3.64 -4.72
N TYR A 100 10.25 -2.88 -3.64
CA TYR A 100 10.92 -3.14 -2.37
C TYR A 100 9.92 -3.21 -1.21
N VAL A 101 10.40 -3.66 -0.06
CA VAL A 101 9.64 -3.54 1.19
C VAL A 101 9.42 -2.06 1.52
N GLY A 102 8.16 -1.70 1.75
CA GLY A 102 7.71 -0.31 1.89
C GLY A 102 7.01 0.26 0.65
N SER A 103 7.16 -0.37 -0.52
CA SER A 103 6.46 0.07 -1.73
C SER A 103 4.96 -0.27 -1.66
N ILE A 104 4.14 0.58 -2.26
CA ILE A 104 2.68 0.39 -2.37
C ILE A 104 2.38 -0.28 -3.70
N LEU A 105 1.73 -1.44 -3.65
CA LEU A 105 1.40 -2.27 -4.80
C LEU A 105 -0.11 -2.43 -4.92
N ARG A 106 -0.57 -2.55 -6.16
CA ARG A 106 -1.92 -2.99 -6.52
C ARG A 106 -1.79 -4.29 -7.30
N VAL A 107 -2.39 -5.36 -6.77
CA VAL A 107 -2.35 -6.69 -7.40
C VAL A 107 -3.75 -7.04 -7.85
N THR A 108 -3.87 -7.44 -9.11
CA THR A 108 -5.11 -7.95 -9.70
C THR A 108 -5.00 -9.47 -9.84
N THR A 109 -5.88 -10.20 -9.17
CA THR A 109 -5.94 -11.66 -9.21
C THR A 109 -7.25 -12.15 -9.80
N ALA A 110 -7.22 -13.33 -10.43
CA ALA A 110 -8.41 -14.04 -10.85
C ALA A 110 -8.95 -14.88 -9.68
N ASP A 111 -10.19 -14.61 -9.27
CA ASP A 111 -10.89 -15.37 -8.25
C ASP A 111 -12.25 -15.84 -8.79
N PRO A 112 -12.48 -17.16 -8.94
CA PRO A 112 -13.74 -17.70 -9.45
C PRO A 112 -14.99 -17.27 -8.67
N TYR A 113 -14.86 -16.98 -7.37
CA TYR A 113 -15.99 -16.70 -6.49
C TYR A 113 -16.29 -15.21 -6.33
N ALA A 114 -15.40 -14.34 -6.80
CA ALA A 114 -15.59 -12.90 -6.72
C ALA A 114 -16.60 -12.38 -7.76
N SER A 115 -17.33 -11.32 -7.41
CA SER A 115 -18.16 -10.59 -8.35
C SER A 115 -17.28 -9.97 -9.44
N GLY A 116 -17.33 -10.50 -10.67
CA GLY A 116 -16.45 -10.09 -11.77
C GLY A 116 -15.23 -10.99 -12.00
N LYS A 117 -15.16 -12.14 -11.31
CA LYS A 117 -14.09 -13.15 -11.42
C LYS A 117 -12.67 -12.64 -11.17
N THR A 118 -12.55 -11.42 -10.66
CA THR A 118 -11.30 -10.70 -10.45
C THR A 118 -11.36 -9.97 -9.12
N ASN A 119 -10.26 -10.00 -8.39
CA ASN A 119 -10.08 -9.28 -7.15
C ASN A 119 -8.92 -8.32 -7.32
N GLN A 120 -9.08 -7.11 -6.78
CA GLN A 120 -8.02 -6.12 -6.71
C GLN A 120 -7.73 -5.80 -5.26
N PHE A 121 -6.45 -5.85 -4.89
CA PHE A 121 -6.00 -5.48 -3.56
C PHE A 121 -4.86 -4.47 -3.66
N LEU A 122 -5.00 -3.38 -2.93
CA LEU A 122 -3.96 -2.36 -2.77
C LEU A 122 -3.43 -2.41 -1.33
N GLY A 123 -2.11 -2.40 -1.18
CA GLY A 123 -1.49 -2.35 0.14
C GLY A 123 0.02 -2.11 0.09
N ILE A 124 0.61 -1.91 1.27
CA ILE A 124 2.06 -1.79 1.42
C ILE A 124 2.71 -3.17 1.51
N CYS A 125 3.82 -3.37 0.80
CA CYS A 125 4.61 -4.59 0.91
C CYS A 125 5.38 -4.59 2.24
N ILE A 126 4.99 -5.47 3.17
CA ILE A 126 5.61 -5.56 4.51
C ILE A 126 6.76 -6.56 4.59
N GLN A 127 6.74 -7.58 3.73
CA GLN A 127 7.74 -8.63 3.71
C GLN A 127 7.80 -9.26 2.32
N ARG A 128 9.02 -9.59 1.88
CA ARG A 128 9.27 -10.49 0.76
C ARG A 128 9.98 -11.73 1.30
N SER A 129 9.51 -12.90 0.90
CA SER A 129 10.00 -14.18 1.40
C SER A 129 9.98 -15.24 0.31
N GLY A 130 10.59 -16.38 0.58
CA GLY A 130 10.69 -17.47 -0.39
C GLY A 130 11.75 -17.21 -1.45
N THR A 131 12.05 -18.25 -2.21
CA THR A 131 13.06 -18.26 -3.27
C THR A 131 12.50 -19.00 -4.48
N GLY A 132 13.01 -18.68 -5.67
CA GLY A 132 12.59 -19.33 -6.90
C GLY A 132 11.11 -19.10 -7.24
N LEU A 133 10.41 -20.17 -7.66
CA LEU A 133 8.98 -20.11 -8.02
C LEU A 133 8.06 -19.87 -6.82
N GLY A 134 8.51 -20.23 -5.61
CA GLY A 134 7.79 -20.03 -4.34
C GLY A 134 7.97 -18.63 -3.73
N ALA A 135 8.45 -17.67 -4.50
CA ALA A 135 8.61 -16.29 -4.03
C ALA A 135 7.26 -15.68 -3.66
N THR A 136 7.18 -15.15 -2.45
CA THR A 136 5.98 -14.57 -1.86
C THR A 136 6.23 -13.15 -1.37
N PHE A 137 5.18 -12.35 -1.36
CA PHE A 137 5.20 -11.03 -0.74
C PHE A 137 3.86 -10.78 -0.03
N THR A 138 3.93 -10.16 1.15
CA THR A 138 2.74 -9.85 1.94
C THR A 138 2.38 -8.38 1.78
N LEU A 139 1.14 -8.12 1.36
CA LEU A 139 0.56 -6.79 1.32
C LEU A 139 -0.34 -6.57 2.54
N ARG A 140 -0.18 -5.42 3.20
CA ARG A 140 -1.03 -4.99 4.32
C ARG A 140 -1.80 -3.73 3.93
N ASN A 141 -3.10 -3.71 4.22
CA ASN A 141 -3.90 -2.49 4.17
C ASN A 141 -5.00 -2.52 5.24
N THR A 142 -5.42 -1.35 5.68
CA THR A 142 -6.54 -1.19 6.61
C THR A 142 -7.72 -0.64 5.82
N ILE A 143 -8.78 -1.45 5.71
CA ILE A 143 -9.97 -1.12 4.93
C ILE A 143 -11.10 -0.82 5.91
N GLU A 144 -11.81 0.28 5.71
CA GLU A 144 -12.95 0.67 6.55
C GLU A 144 -14.15 -0.24 6.25
N GLY A 145 -14.78 -0.80 7.31
CA GLY A 145 -16.04 -1.54 7.20
C GLY A 145 -15.96 -3.08 7.08
N GLN A 146 -14.80 -3.71 7.34
CA GLN A 146 -14.64 -5.18 7.28
C GLN A 146 -14.47 -5.88 8.64
N GLY A 147 -14.91 -5.26 9.74
CA GLY A 147 -14.91 -5.92 11.03
C GLY A 147 -16.33 -6.18 11.56
N THR A 148 -16.50 -7.32 12.23
CA THR A 148 -17.69 -7.63 13.03
C THR A 148 -17.74 -6.70 14.23
N PRO A 149 -18.84 -5.94 14.48
CA PRO A 149 -18.94 -5.07 15.64
C PRO A 149 -18.57 -5.86 16.92
N PRO A 150 -17.92 -5.23 17.90
CA PRO A 150 -17.63 -5.91 19.14
C PRO A 150 -19.00 -6.27 19.70
N LEU A 151 -19.22 -7.55 20.04
CA LEU A 151 -20.33 -7.89 20.91
C LEU A 151 -20.19 -6.97 22.12
N GLU A 152 -21.16 -6.07 22.32
CA GLU A 152 -21.22 -5.24 23.51
C GLU A 152 -21.07 -6.17 24.71
N VAL A 153 -19.94 -6.08 25.40
CA VAL A 153 -19.80 -6.72 26.70
C VAL A 153 -20.61 -5.85 27.65
N VAL A 154 -21.92 -6.09 27.69
CA VAL A 154 -22.80 -5.49 28.70
C VAL A 154 -22.40 -6.10 30.02
N PHE A 155 -21.50 -5.44 30.75
CA PHE A 155 -21.27 -5.77 32.15
C PHE A 155 -22.56 -5.44 32.91
N PRO A 156 -23.21 -6.41 33.58
CA PRO A 156 -24.35 -6.11 34.42
C PRO A 156 -23.87 -5.24 35.60
N ASN A 157 -24.23 -3.96 35.56
CA ASN A 157 -24.10 -3.06 36.70
C ASN A 157 -24.98 -3.60 37.84
N HIS A 158 -24.36 -4.31 38.79
CA HIS A 158 -24.97 -4.51 40.09
C HIS A 158 -24.99 -3.16 40.82
N GLY A 159 -26.14 -2.49 40.76
CA GLY A 159 -26.39 -1.19 41.40
C GLY A 159 -26.00 -1.15 42.88
N LYS A 160 -25.53 -0.01 43.38
CA LYS A 160 -26.42 1.08 43.81
C LYS A 160 -25.64 2.42 43.84
N ILE A 161 -26.10 3.42 43.10
CA ILE A 161 -25.68 4.82 43.29
C ILE A 161 -26.93 5.72 43.24
N LYS A 162 -27.10 6.52 44.29
CA LYS A 162 -28.15 7.53 44.42
C LYS A 162 -27.72 8.78 43.64
N GLY A 163 -28.69 9.34 42.92
CA GLY A 163 -28.77 10.73 42.44
C GLY A 163 -27.46 11.49 42.25
N GLY A 164 -26.98 11.53 41.02
CA GLY A 164 -25.93 12.40 40.53
C GLY A 164 -25.92 12.33 39.01
N ASP A 165 -25.89 13.48 38.37
CA ASP A 165 -25.99 13.72 36.93
C ASP A 165 -25.15 12.71 36.11
N VAL A 166 -25.80 11.96 35.20
CA VAL A 166 -25.12 11.00 34.33
C VAL A 166 -24.62 11.77 33.12
N THR A 167 -23.37 12.22 33.16
CA THR A 167 -22.67 12.65 31.95
C THR A 167 -22.43 11.41 31.10
N VAL A 168 -23.24 11.25 30.05
CA VAL A 168 -22.96 10.32 28.96
C VAL A 168 -21.75 10.88 28.23
N GLU A 169 -20.55 10.41 28.55
CA GLU A 169 -19.44 10.55 27.63
C GLU A 169 -19.85 9.81 26.35
N GLN A 170 -20.08 10.57 25.27
CA GLN A 170 -20.17 10.01 23.94
C GLN A 170 -18.93 9.15 23.72
N CYS A 171 -19.11 7.84 23.74
CA CYS A 171 -18.09 6.89 23.33
C CYS A 171 -17.66 7.33 21.93
N GLY A 172 -16.44 7.86 21.82
CA GLY A 172 -15.89 8.33 20.55
C GLY A 172 -16.05 7.24 19.50
N ASP A 173 -16.39 7.66 18.29
CA ASP A 173 -16.61 6.81 17.12
C ASP A 173 -15.67 5.59 17.14
N ILE A 174 -16.22 4.40 17.38
CA ILE A 174 -15.45 3.15 17.37
C ILE A 174 -15.05 2.91 15.91
N ASP A 175 -13.88 3.42 15.54
CA ASP A 175 -13.27 3.24 14.23
C ASP A 175 -13.11 1.72 13.95
N PHE A 176 -14.07 1.15 13.22
CA PHE A 176 -14.08 -0.25 12.80
C PHE A 176 -13.11 -0.48 11.64
N ARG A 177 -11.82 -0.28 11.94
CA ARG A 177 -10.71 -0.44 11.01
C ARG A 177 -10.13 -1.85 11.14
N SER A 178 -10.58 -2.77 10.30
CA SER A 178 -9.98 -4.09 10.15
C SER A 178 -8.74 -4.02 9.26
N SER A 179 -7.60 -4.47 9.78
CA SER A 179 -6.39 -4.64 8.97
C SER A 179 -6.41 -6.00 8.26
N VAL A 180 -6.24 -5.98 6.94
CA VAL A 180 -6.19 -7.17 6.09
C VAL A 180 -4.76 -7.36 5.59
N GLU A 181 -4.27 -8.60 5.65
CA GLU A 181 -2.99 -9.01 5.10
C GLU A 181 -3.21 -10.13 4.08
N ILE A 182 -2.67 -9.97 2.87
CA ILE A 182 -2.74 -10.99 1.83
C ILE A 182 -1.32 -11.33 1.40
N CYS A 183 -0.97 -12.63 1.48
CA CYS A 183 0.27 -13.17 0.96
C CYS A 183 0.05 -13.59 -0.50
N PHE A 184 0.73 -12.92 -1.43
CA PHE A 184 0.70 -13.25 -2.85
C PHE A 184 1.95 -14.03 -3.23
N GLU A 185 1.76 -15.06 -4.05
CA GLU A 185 2.83 -15.82 -4.72
C GLU A 185 3.14 -15.17 -6.06
N LEU A 186 4.36 -14.69 -6.26
CA LEU A 186 4.76 -13.86 -7.39
C LEU A 186 4.53 -14.52 -8.75
N TYR A 187 4.70 -15.85 -8.82
CA TYR A 187 4.61 -16.64 -10.05
C TYR A 187 3.26 -17.35 -10.23
N ASN A 188 2.27 -17.06 -9.38
CA ASN A 188 0.99 -17.74 -9.43
C ASN A 188 0.24 -17.43 -10.74
N PRO A 189 -0.31 -18.44 -11.43
CA PRO A 189 -1.04 -18.24 -12.69
C PRO A 189 -2.29 -17.37 -12.55
N ARG A 190 -2.85 -17.24 -11.34
CA ARG A 190 -4.03 -16.41 -11.06
C ARG A 190 -3.71 -14.92 -11.04
N ILE A 191 -2.44 -14.52 -10.89
CA ILE A 191 -2.07 -13.11 -10.94
C ILE A 191 -2.15 -12.64 -12.40
N GLN A 192 -2.93 -11.59 -12.62
CA GLN A 192 -3.12 -10.96 -13.92
C GLN A 192 -2.20 -9.76 -14.09
N GLU A 193 -2.07 -8.92 -13.06
CA GLU A 193 -1.27 -7.70 -13.11
C GLU A 193 -0.71 -7.37 -11.72
N ILE A 194 0.54 -6.89 -11.71
CA ILE A 194 1.18 -6.29 -10.53
C ILE A 194 1.54 -4.85 -10.91
N GLN A 195 0.82 -3.89 -10.35
CA GLN A 195 1.05 -2.47 -10.56
C GLN A 195 1.74 -1.86 -9.34
N VAL A 196 2.91 -1.23 -9.56
CA VAL A 196 3.56 -0.43 -8.53
C VAL A 196 2.91 0.94 -8.51
N VAL A 197 2.25 1.27 -7.41
CA VAL A 197 1.55 2.54 -7.25
C VAL A 197 2.50 3.61 -6.70
N LYS A 198 3.37 3.22 -5.75
CA LYS A 198 4.43 4.06 -5.22
C LYS A 198 5.64 3.20 -4.89
N LEU A 199 6.75 3.40 -5.60
CA LEU A 199 8.01 2.73 -5.31
C LEU A 199 8.77 3.55 -4.26
N GLU A 200 8.93 2.97 -3.07
CA GLU A 200 9.74 3.53 -2.00
C GLU A 200 10.40 2.40 -1.21
N ARG A 201 11.55 2.71 -0.61
CA ARG A 201 12.21 1.85 0.37
C ARG A 201 11.98 2.39 1.77
N ARG A 202 12.05 1.51 2.77
CA ARG A 202 12.10 1.88 4.19
C ARG A 202 13.48 1.61 4.77
N LEU A 203 13.68 2.03 6.01
CA LEU A 203 14.92 1.81 6.76
C LEU A 203 15.14 0.33 7.12
N ASP A 204 14.06 -0.45 7.16
CA ASP A 204 14.04 -1.84 7.58
C ASP A 204 13.68 -2.75 6.42
N ASP A 205 14.26 -3.96 6.40
CA ASP A 205 13.97 -4.98 5.38
C ASP A 205 12.63 -5.68 5.61
N SER A 206 12.02 -5.54 6.80
CA SER A 206 10.69 -6.07 7.11
C SER A 206 9.88 -5.09 7.96
N LEU A 207 8.62 -4.89 7.59
CA LEU A 207 7.68 -3.97 8.24
C LEU A 207 6.62 -4.73 9.05
N LEU A 208 6.96 -5.92 9.55
CA LEU A 208 6.04 -6.76 10.32
C LEU A 208 5.54 -6.06 11.61
N TYR A 209 6.31 -5.09 12.12
CA TYR A 209 5.94 -4.28 13.28
C TYR A 209 4.73 -3.36 13.01
N LEU A 210 4.32 -3.16 11.75
CA LEU A 210 3.10 -2.41 11.40
C LEU A 210 1.81 -3.05 11.92
N ARG A 211 1.86 -4.32 12.36
CA ARG A 211 0.75 -4.99 13.06
C ARG A 211 0.45 -4.36 14.43
N ASP A 212 1.52 -3.92 15.10
CA ASP A 212 1.48 -3.32 16.44
C ASP A 212 1.60 -1.79 16.40
N ALA A 213 1.74 -1.20 15.21
CA ALA A 213 1.77 0.24 15.00
C ALA A 213 0.36 0.86 15.01
N LEU A 214 0.31 2.19 15.07
CA LEU A 214 -0.94 2.92 14.85
C LEU A 214 -1.50 2.66 13.43
N PRO A 215 -2.83 2.50 13.27
CA PRO A 215 -3.45 2.20 11.98
C PRO A 215 -3.19 3.23 10.87
N GLU A 216 -2.92 4.48 11.23
CA GLU A 216 -2.59 5.57 10.30
C GLU A 216 -1.45 5.21 9.34
N TYR A 217 -0.46 4.45 9.82
CA TYR A 217 0.71 4.05 9.01
C TYR A 217 0.43 2.87 8.08
N SER A 218 -0.72 2.21 8.23
CA SER A 218 -1.14 1.05 7.43
C SER A 218 -2.46 1.28 6.67
N THR A 219 -2.98 2.51 6.67
CA THR A 219 -4.22 2.87 5.98
C THR A 219 -3.86 3.56 4.67
N PHE A 220 -4.22 2.93 3.56
CA PHE A 220 -3.98 3.46 2.21
C PHE A 220 -5.28 3.45 1.41
N ASP A 221 -5.55 4.55 0.71
CA ASP A 221 -6.70 4.66 -0.19
C ASP A 221 -6.56 3.67 -1.35
N MET A 222 -7.57 2.82 -1.55
CA MET A 222 -7.61 1.83 -2.63
C MET A 222 -7.57 2.48 -4.02
N ASN A 223 -8.09 3.70 -4.13
CA ASN A 223 -8.24 4.43 -5.39
C ASN A 223 -7.08 5.39 -5.68
N MET A 224 -6.01 5.36 -4.88
CA MET A 224 -4.86 6.23 -5.12
C MET A 224 -4.24 5.98 -6.51
N LYS A 225 -3.82 7.06 -7.16
CA LYS A 225 -3.24 7.01 -8.51
C LYS A 225 -1.74 6.66 -8.44
N PRO A 226 -1.20 5.90 -9.41
CA PRO A 226 0.23 5.62 -9.48
C PRO A 226 1.05 6.91 -9.60
N VAL A 227 2.09 7.03 -8.79
CA VAL A 227 3.06 8.13 -8.82
C VAL A 227 4.08 7.83 -9.91
N ALA A 228 4.17 8.69 -10.92
CA ALA A 228 5.15 8.54 -11.98
C ALA A 228 6.57 8.69 -11.43
N GLN A 229 7.48 7.82 -11.88
CA GLN A 229 8.88 7.87 -11.51
C GLN A 229 9.77 7.96 -12.75
N GLU A 230 10.86 8.68 -12.60
CA GLU A 230 11.90 8.76 -13.61
C GLU A 230 12.83 7.54 -13.47
N PRO A 231 13.02 6.72 -14.53
CA PRO A 231 13.77 5.46 -14.45
C PRO A 231 15.24 5.61 -14.00
N SER A 232 15.82 6.80 -14.13
CA SER A 232 17.22 7.09 -13.82
C SER A 232 17.46 7.58 -12.39
N GLN A 233 16.40 7.71 -11.58
CA GLN A 233 16.50 8.16 -10.20
C GLN A 233 16.63 6.97 -9.26
N GLU A 234 17.60 7.04 -8.33
CA GLU A 234 17.71 6.07 -7.24
C GLU A 234 16.40 6.00 -6.45
N VAL A 235 16.08 4.79 -6.01
CA VAL A 235 14.82 4.53 -5.31
C VAL A 235 14.78 5.31 -3.99
N PRO A 236 13.79 6.20 -3.79
CA PRO A 236 13.75 7.06 -2.62
C PRO A 236 13.54 6.23 -1.35
N VAL A 237 14.37 6.49 -0.33
CA VAL A 237 14.28 5.87 1.00
C VAL A 237 13.46 6.76 1.92
N ASN A 238 12.28 6.29 2.31
CA ASN A 238 11.40 6.94 3.27
C ASN A 238 11.89 6.67 4.70
N GLN A 239 12.40 7.72 5.37
CA GLN A 239 12.94 7.67 6.72
C GLN A 239 11.88 7.86 7.82
N LEU A 240 10.58 7.80 7.48
CA LEU A 240 9.48 7.93 8.43
C LEU A 240 9.58 6.86 9.53
N LYS A 241 9.69 7.33 10.77
CA LYS A 241 9.61 6.48 11.96
C LYS A 241 8.18 6.40 12.50
N VAL A 242 7.77 5.21 12.86
CA VAL A 242 6.40 4.84 13.23
C VAL A 242 6.20 4.93 14.74
N LYS A 243 4.99 5.33 15.17
CA LYS A 243 4.53 5.25 16.55
C LYS A 243 3.82 3.90 16.79
N MET A 244 4.19 3.24 17.88
CA MET A 244 3.61 1.96 18.29
C MET A 244 2.37 2.15 19.16
N LYS A 245 1.48 1.17 19.16
CA LYS A 245 0.41 1.03 20.15
C LYS A 245 1.00 0.79 21.56
N PRO A 246 0.23 0.99 22.64
CA PRO A 246 0.65 0.52 23.96
C PRO A 246 0.90 -1.00 23.96
N LYS A 247 1.77 -1.46 24.86
CA LYS A 247 2.04 -2.88 25.08
C LYS A 247 0.77 -3.61 25.57
N PRO A 248 0.62 -4.92 25.33
CA PRO A 248 1.58 -5.85 24.73
C PRO A 248 1.57 -5.87 23.19
N TRP A 249 2.72 -6.14 22.58
CA TRP A 249 2.89 -6.29 21.13
C TRP A 249 2.98 -7.76 20.72
N SER A 250 2.78 -8.04 19.43
CA SER A 250 2.91 -9.38 18.86
C SER A 250 4.33 -9.95 18.98
N LYS A 251 5.36 -9.10 18.90
CA LYS A 251 6.76 -9.47 19.11
C LYS A 251 7.48 -8.41 19.93
N ARG A 252 8.61 -8.83 20.51
CA ARG A 252 9.54 -7.95 21.23
C ARG A 252 10.46 -7.22 20.26
N TRP A 253 9.90 -6.24 19.54
CA TRP A 253 10.57 -5.45 18.51
C TRP A 253 11.78 -4.65 19.04
N GLU A 254 11.80 -4.36 20.35
CA GLU A 254 12.88 -3.68 21.04
C GLU A 254 14.20 -4.46 21.05
N ARG A 255 14.17 -5.76 20.77
CA ARG A 255 15.37 -6.61 20.85
C ARG A 255 16.34 -6.35 19.69
N PRO A 256 17.66 -6.25 19.95
CA PRO A 256 18.67 -6.03 18.91
C PRO A 256 18.66 -7.05 17.76
N LYS A 257 18.20 -8.28 18.01
CA LYS A 257 18.05 -9.33 16.99
C LYS A 257 17.25 -8.90 15.75
N PHE A 258 16.26 -8.02 15.92
CA PHE A 258 15.44 -7.54 14.80
C PHE A 258 16.08 -6.37 14.04
N ASN A 259 17.04 -5.66 14.66
CA ASN A 259 17.75 -4.52 14.09
C ASN A 259 16.82 -3.46 13.45
N ILE A 260 15.70 -3.14 14.12
CA ILE A 260 14.69 -2.21 13.60
C ILE A 260 15.10 -0.76 13.88
N LYS A 261 15.12 0.07 12.84
CA LYS A 261 15.44 1.50 12.84
C LYS A 261 14.22 2.38 12.61
N GLY A 262 13.12 1.81 12.09
CA GLY A 262 11.89 2.50 11.75
C GLY A 262 10.90 2.74 12.89
N ILE A 263 11.20 2.36 14.14
CA ILE A 263 10.32 2.58 15.30
C ILE A 263 10.85 3.75 16.15
N ARG A 264 9.94 4.61 16.64
CA ARG A 264 10.26 5.60 17.67
C ARG A 264 10.15 5.00 19.07
N PHE A 265 11.19 4.28 19.49
CA PHE A 265 11.25 3.66 20.81
C PHE A 265 11.17 4.68 21.96
N ASP A 266 11.68 5.90 21.75
CA ASP A 266 11.67 7.00 22.73
C ASP A 266 10.26 7.36 23.25
N LEU A 267 9.21 7.08 22.47
CA LEU A 267 7.82 7.41 22.83
C LEU A 267 7.06 6.25 23.48
N CYS A 268 7.57 5.02 23.37
CA CYS A 268 6.86 3.83 23.82
C CYS A 268 7.63 2.99 24.85
N LEU A 269 8.92 3.23 25.05
CA LEU A 269 9.77 2.51 25.98
C LEU A 269 10.49 3.47 26.92
N THR A 270 10.71 3.02 28.15
CA THR A 270 11.58 3.69 29.11
C THR A 270 13.04 3.30 28.89
N GLU A 271 13.97 4.10 29.40
CA GLU A 271 15.41 3.77 29.34
C GLU A 271 15.74 2.44 30.01
N GLU A 272 15.06 2.10 31.10
CA GLU A 272 15.22 0.81 31.79
C GLU A 272 14.86 -0.37 30.88
N GLN A 273 13.75 -0.27 30.16
CA GLN A 273 13.33 -1.30 29.21
C GLN A 273 14.29 -1.42 28.02
N MET A 274 14.87 -0.30 27.57
CA MET A 274 15.90 -0.30 26.54
C MET A 274 17.19 -0.96 27.01
N LYS A 275 17.60 -0.73 28.26
CA LYS A 275 18.76 -1.40 28.88
C LYS A 275 18.54 -2.91 28.98
N GLU A 276 17.38 -3.35 29.46
CA GLU A 276 17.01 -4.77 29.53
C GLU A 276 17.03 -5.41 28.13
N ALA A 277 16.49 -4.73 27.12
CA ALA A 277 16.53 -5.22 25.74
C ALA A 277 17.96 -5.34 25.20
N GLN A 278 18.85 -4.42 25.58
CA GLN A 278 20.25 -4.41 25.16
C GLN A 278 21.06 -5.55 25.78
N GLU A 279 20.66 -6.12 26.92
CA GLU A 279 21.30 -7.32 27.49
C GLU A 279 21.24 -8.52 26.55
N TRP A 280 20.24 -8.57 25.67
CA TRP A 280 20.09 -9.60 24.63
C TRP A 280 20.90 -9.31 23.36
N SER A 281 21.73 -8.26 23.36
CA SER A 281 22.60 -7.95 22.23
C SER A 281 23.63 -9.06 22.02
N GLN A 282 23.97 -9.30 20.75
CA GLN A 282 24.99 -10.26 20.35
C GLN A 282 26.01 -9.54 19.46
N PRO A 283 26.90 -8.70 20.03
CA PRO A 283 27.82 -7.87 19.24
C PRO A 283 28.74 -8.68 18.33
N TRP A 284 29.10 -9.90 18.73
CA TRP A 284 29.93 -10.81 17.94
C TRP A 284 29.28 -11.26 16.62
N LEU A 285 27.95 -11.14 16.49
CA LEU A 285 27.23 -11.62 15.30
C LEU A 285 27.55 -10.79 14.05
N GLU A 286 27.82 -9.49 14.22
CA GLU A 286 28.22 -8.59 13.13
C GLU A 286 29.61 -8.93 12.59
N PHE A 287 30.50 -9.45 13.45
CA PHE A 287 31.87 -9.83 13.09
C PHE A 287 32.00 -11.32 12.72
N ASP A 288 30.90 -12.07 12.68
CA ASP A 288 30.90 -13.48 12.29
C ASP A 288 30.96 -13.62 10.76
N MET A 289 32.17 -13.42 10.22
CA MET A 289 32.45 -13.49 8.79
C MET A 289 32.06 -14.84 8.15
N MET A 290 31.94 -15.93 8.93
CA MET A 290 31.57 -17.25 8.41
C MET A 290 30.05 -17.36 8.13
N ARG A 291 29.24 -16.49 8.73
CA ARG A 291 27.80 -16.41 8.44
C ARG A 291 27.49 -15.66 7.17
N GLU A 292 28.36 -14.75 6.75
CA GLU A 292 28.19 -13.97 5.53
C GLU A 292 28.02 -14.90 4.32
N HIS A 293 27.09 -14.54 3.44
CA HIS A 293 26.80 -15.29 2.22
C HIS A 293 27.22 -14.45 1.02
N ASP A 294 28.46 -14.65 0.56
CA ASP A 294 28.95 -14.01 -0.66
C ASP A 294 28.21 -14.54 -1.88
N THR A 295 27.38 -13.69 -2.46
CA THR A 295 26.52 -13.98 -3.62
C THR A 295 27.07 -13.42 -4.92
N SER A 296 28.17 -12.65 -4.88
CA SER A 296 28.68 -11.87 -6.01
C SER A 296 28.90 -12.71 -7.28
N LYS A 297 29.53 -13.89 -7.13
CA LYS A 297 29.77 -14.83 -8.24
C LYS A 297 28.47 -15.44 -8.77
N MET A 298 27.53 -15.71 -7.88
CA MET A 298 26.23 -16.31 -8.24
C MET A 298 25.36 -15.29 -8.97
N GLU A 299 25.32 -14.04 -8.49
CA GLU A 299 24.61 -12.94 -9.13
C GLU A 299 25.13 -12.69 -10.54
N ALA A 300 26.46 -12.64 -10.73
CA ALA A 300 27.06 -12.48 -12.06
C ALA A 300 26.66 -13.62 -13.03
N ALA A 301 26.67 -14.86 -12.56
CA ALA A 301 26.25 -16.01 -13.37
C ALA A 301 24.75 -15.95 -13.73
N ILE A 302 23.90 -15.56 -12.78
CA ILE A 302 22.46 -15.38 -12.99
C ILE A 302 22.21 -14.25 -13.99
N TRP A 303 22.96 -13.14 -13.90
CA TRP A 303 22.84 -12.03 -14.85
C TRP A 303 23.10 -12.46 -16.29
N ASN A 304 24.17 -13.22 -16.53
CA ASN A 304 24.46 -13.77 -17.85
C ASN A 304 23.32 -14.67 -18.37
N GLU A 305 22.71 -15.47 -17.49
CA GLU A 305 21.56 -16.33 -17.83
C GLU A 305 20.32 -15.51 -18.20
N VAL A 306 20.03 -14.44 -17.43
CA VAL A 306 18.91 -13.52 -17.69
C VAL A 306 19.10 -12.77 -19.00
N GLU A 307 20.31 -12.26 -19.26
CA GLU A 307 20.64 -11.57 -20.52
C GLU A 307 20.54 -12.51 -21.72
N ALA A 308 21.03 -13.76 -21.61
CA ALA A 308 20.89 -14.76 -22.65
C ALA A 308 19.41 -15.09 -22.97
N SER A 309 18.56 -15.20 -21.94
CA SER A 309 17.11 -15.47 -22.12
C SER A 309 16.33 -14.31 -22.73
N LYS A 310 16.80 -13.07 -22.56
CA LYS A 310 16.23 -11.85 -23.18
C LYS A 310 16.61 -11.73 -24.65
N ASN A 311 17.81 -12.18 -25.02
CA ASN A 311 18.34 -12.09 -26.38
C ASN A 311 17.87 -13.26 -27.28
N SER A 312 17.33 -14.33 -26.68
CA SER A 312 16.75 -15.49 -27.37
C SER A 312 15.24 -15.43 -27.47
#